data_AF-A0A923LG66-F1
#
_entry.id   AF-A0A923LG66-F1
#
_cell.length_a   1.000
_cell.length_b   1.000
_cell.length_c   1.000
_cell.angle_alpha   90.00
_cell.angle_beta   90.00
_cell.angle_gamma   90.00
#
_symmetry.space_group_name_H-M   'P 1'
#
loop_
_entity.id
_entity.type
_entity.pdbx_description
1 polymer ?
#
loop_
_entity_poly.entity_id
_entity_poly.type
_entity_poly.pdbx_seq_one_letter_code
_entity_poly.pdbx_strand_id
1 'polypeptide(L)'
;MDRLTERKTSCWIKTKSKKDYTNYTQDWEAINKLAHYEDLEEQLKKVYGECDGLLETVAKHLIEHPEVEIGNPQKARLLTDEDVDKWERWKEADKEGRLLEFLCCVGDILYKPTRNFISEYRVVFIEVSTCNCIFFHTSLIEGINDTGEIFNEDCIGKTVFLTHEEAEAKLKEMEKK
;
A
#
# COMPACT_ATOMS: atom_id res chain seq x y z
N MET A 1 -5.49 -26.18 -6.96
CA MET A 1 -5.90 -26.65 -8.31
C MET A 1 -5.02 -27.80 -8.77
N ASP A 2 -5.66 -28.90 -9.16
CA ASP A 2 -5.00 -30.04 -9.79
C ASP A 2 -4.69 -29.73 -11.27
N ARG A 3 -3.42 -29.49 -11.58
CA ARG A 3 -2.97 -29.22 -12.94
C ARG A 3 -3.17 -30.44 -13.86
N LEU A 4 -3.67 -30.21 -15.08
CA LEU A 4 -3.92 -31.21 -16.11
C LEU A 4 -2.75 -31.35 -17.09
N THR A 5 -1.91 -30.33 -17.23
CA THR A 5 -0.74 -30.33 -18.12
C THR A 5 0.57 -30.16 -17.36
N GLU A 6 1.65 -30.74 -17.89
CA GLU A 6 3.01 -30.58 -17.40
C GLU A 6 3.91 -30.21 -18.59
N ARG A 7 4.40 -28.96 -18.61
CA ARG A 7 5.27 -28.47 -19.68
C ARG A 7 6.68 -29.05 -19.48
N LYS A 8 7.12 -29.91 -20.41
CA LYS A 8 8.47 -30.52 -20.38
C LYS A 8 9.47 -29.65 -21.11
N THR A 9 9.08 -29.12 -22.27
CA THR A 9 9.86 -28.15 -23.06
C THR A 9 8.91 -27.15 -23.71
N SER A 10 9.45 -26.20 -24.49
CA SER A 10 8.65 -25.25 -25.26
C SER A 10 7.73 -25.92 -26.30
N CYS A 11 8.06 -27.13 -26.76
CA CYS A 11 7.33 -27.86 -27.80
C CYS A 11 6.81 -29.23 -27.35
N TRP A 12 6.84 -29.52 -26.04
CA TRP A 12 6.40 -30.80 -25.48
C TRP A 12 5.67 -30.62 -24.16
N ILE A 13 4.42 -31.09 -24.12
CA ILE A 13 3.53 -31.05 -22.98
C ILE A 13 3.03 -32.46 -22.70
N LYS A 14 3.04 -32.85 -21.43
CA LYS A 14 2.47 -34.12 -20.96
C LYS A 14 1.19 -33.86 -20.19
N THR A 15 0.15 -34.65 -20.44
CA THR A 15 -1.13 -34.52 -19.72
C THR A 15 -1.19 -35.43 -18.49
N LYS A 16 -2.10 -35.15 -17.55
CA LYS A 16 -2.38 -36.00 -16.37
C LYS A 16 -2.73 -37.44 -16.75
N SER A 17 -3.34 -37.65 -17.92
CA SER A 17 -3.61 -38.99 -18.48
C SER A 17 -2.35 -39.68 -19.07
N LYS A 18 -1.16 -39.14 -18.86
CA LYS A 18 0.14 -39.62 -19.37
C LYS A 18 0.26 -39.61 -20.90
N LYS A 19 -0.59 -38.86 -21.62
CA LYS A 19 -0.44 -38.65 -23.07
C LYS A 19 0.54 -37.51 -23.34
N ASP A 20 1.43 -37.74 -24.29
CA ASP A 20 2.42 -36.77 -24.74
C ASP A 20 1.90 -36.01 -25.98
N TYR A 21 2.01 -34.69 -25.94
CA TYR A 21 1.70 -33.78 -27.04
C TYR A 21 2.94 -32.98 -27.40
N THR A 22 3.27 -32.99 -28.67
CA THR A 22 4.33 -32.18 -29.30
C THR A 22 3.73 -31.19 -30.30
N ASN A 23 4.52 -30.21 -30.75
CA ASN A 23 4.13 -29.25 -31.78
C ASN A 23 3.73 -29.85 -33.14
N TYR A 24 3.91 -31.16 -33.34
CA TYR A 24 3.48 -31.90 -34.54
C TYR A 24 2.22 -32.75 -34.31
N THR A 25 1.66 -32.72 -33.10
CA THR A 25 0.53 -33.57 -32.71
C THR A 25 -0.78 -32.89 -33.06
N GLN A 26 -1.77 -33.68 -33.47
CA GLN A 26 -3.14 -33.20 -33.56
C GLN A 26 -3.57 -32.67 -32.18
N ASP A 27 -4.30 -31.55 -32.15
CA ASP A 27 -4.76 -30.84 -30.95
C ASP A 27 -3.67 -30.14 -30.11
N TRP A 28 -2.42 -30.07 -30.60
CA TRP A 28 -1.33 -29.36 -29.92
C TRP A 28 -1.72 -27.93 -29.49
N GLU A 29 -2.36 -27.16 -30.37
CA GLU A 29 -2.74 -25.77 -30.09
C GLU A 29 -3.68 -25.67 -28.88
N ALA A 30 -4.66 -26.57 -28.80
CA ALA A 30 -5.60 -26.61 -27.68
C ALA A 30 -4.89 -26.96 -26.37
N ILE A 31 -4.00 -27.95 -26.38
CA ILE A 31 -3.24 -28.37 -25.20
C ILE A 31 -2.24 -27.29 -24.78
N ASN A 32 -1.56 -26.64 -25.72
CA ASN A 32 -0.64 -25.56 -25.42
C ASN A 32 -1.36 -24.34 -24.83
N LYS A 33 -2.57 -24.02 -25.33
CA LYS A 33 -3.42 -22.97 -24.77
C LYS A 33 -3.90 -23.30 -23.36
N LEU A 34 -4.31 -24.56 -23.11
CA LEU A 34 -4.67 -25.02 -21.77
C LEU A 34 -3.48 -24.89 -20.80
N ALA A 35 -2.29 -25.37 -21.20
CA ALA A 35 -1.09 -25.26 -20.37
C ALA A 35 -0.73 -23.82 -20.06
N HIS A 36 -0.90 -22.92 -21.03
CA HIS A 36 -0.71 -21.49 -20.83
C HIS A 36 -1.69 -20.90 -19.81
N TYR A 37 -2.97 -21.28 -19.85
CA TYR A 37 -3.95 -20.82 -18.86
C TYR A 37 -3.66 -21.35 -17.44
N GLU A 38 -3.20 -22.60 -17.33
CA GLU A 38 -2.73 -23.14 -16.06
C GLU A 38 -1.49 -22.39 -15.54
N ASP A 39 -0.55 -22.02 -16.44
CA ASP A 39 0.61 -21.19 -16.10
C ASP A 39 0.19 -19.80 -15.56
N LEU A 40 -0.84 -19.18 -16.15
CA LEU A 40 -1.38 -17.89 -15.68
C LEU A 40 -2.07 -18.02 -14.31
N GLU A 41 -2.85 -19.07 -14.11
CA GLU A 41 -3.53 -19.30 -12.83
C GLU A 41 -2.53 -19.56 -11.68
N GLU A 42 -1.43 -20.26 -11.97
CA GLU A 42 -0.35 -20.49 -11.01
C GLU A 42 0.40 -19.18 -10.67
N GLN A 43 0.62 -18.32 -11.66
CA GLN A 43 1.17 -16.98 -11.42
C GLN A 43 0.24 -16.13 -10.54
N LEU A 44 -1.07 -16.16 -10.78
CA LEU A 44 -2.04 -15.48 -9.94
C LEU A 44 -2.02 -16.01 -8.50
N LYS A 45 -1.98 -17.34 -8.31
CA LYS A 45 -1.88 -17.96 -6.98
C LYS A 45 -0.61 -17.57 -6.23
N LYS A 46 0.52 -17.42 -6.94
CA LYS A 46 1.77 -16.96 -6.32
C LYS A 46 1.66 -15.55 -5.74
N VAL A 47 0.85 -14.69 -6.35
CA VAL A 47 0.68 -13.29 -5.94
C VAL A 47 -0.44 -13.12 -4.91
N TYR A 48 -1.58 -13.80 -5.09
CA TYR A 48 -2.80 -13.59 -4.30
C TYR A 48 -3.14 -14.74 -3.34
N GLY A 49 -2.35 -15.82 -3.33
CA GLY A 49 -2.57 -17.00 -2.48
C GLY A 49 -3.50 -18.05 -3.11
N GLU A 50 -3.78 -19.12 -2.37
CA GLU A 50 -4.72 -20.17 -2.78
C GLU A 50 -6.17 -19.68 -2.68
N CYS A 51 -6.62 -19.01 -3.73
CA CYS A 51 -8.02 -18.68 -3.93
C CYS A 51 -8.53 -19.53 -5.11
N ASP A 52 -9.29 -20.58 -4.80
CA ASP A 52 -9.89 -21.44 -5.82
C ASP A 52 -10.89 -20.62 -6.66
N GLY A 53 -10.78 -20.71 -7.98
CA GLY A 53 -11.64 -19.97 -8.90
C GLY A 53 -11.31 -18.48 -9.03
N LEU A 54 -10.14 -18.01 -8.56
CA LEU A 54 -9.74 -16.59 -8.68
C LEU A 54 -9.76 -16.09 -10.13
N LEU A 55 -9.22 -16.87 -11.07
CA LEU A 55 -9.18 -16.49 -12.48
C LEU A 55 -10.60 -16.34 -13.05
N GLU A 56 -11.48 -17.28 -12.74
CA GLU A 56 -12.89 -17.24 -13.16
C GLU A 56 -13.62 -16.06 -12.52
N THR A 57 -13.40 -15.83 -11.23
CA THR A 57 -13.98 -14.73 -10.47
C THR A 57 -13.55 -13.38 -11.05
N VAL A 58 -12.24 -13.17 -11.28
CA VAL A 58 -11.71 -11.94 -11.89
C VAL A 58 -12.29 -11.73 -13.29
N ALA A 59 -12.31 -12.77 -14.12
CA ALA A 59 -12.88 -12.68 -15.46
C ALA A 59 -14.37 -12.29 -15.41
N LYS A 60 -15.15 -12.89 -14.50
CA LYS A 60 -16.57 -12.57 -14.31
C LYS A 60 -16.77 -11.12 -13.88
N HIS A 61 -16.06 -10.64 -12.87
CA HIS A 61 -16.21 -9.27 -12.38
C HIS A 61 -15.81 -8.23 -13.43
N LEU A 62 -14.75 -8.49 -14.22
CA LEU A 62 -14.37 -7.61 -15.33
C LEU A 62 -15.44 -7.54 -16.43
N ILE A 63 -16.20 -8.62 -16.65
CA ILE A 63 -17.33 -8.63 -17.61
C ILE A 63 -18.53 -7.87 -17.05
N GLU A 64 -18.82 -8.00 -15.75
CA GLU A 64 -19.93 -7.31 -15.08
C GLU A 64 -19.69 -5.79 -14.98
N HIS A 65 -18.44 -5.34 -15.01
CA HIS A 65 -18.04 -3.93 -15.00
C HIS A 65 -17.29 -3.51 -16.28
N PRO A 66 -17.96 -3.47 -17.45
CA PRO A 66 -17.32 -3.25 -18.74
C PRO A 66 -16.82 -1.82 -18.99
N GLU A 67 -17.22 -0.85 -18.15
CA GLU A 67 -16.81 0.55 -18.26
C GLU A 67 -15.39 0.83 -17.73
N VAL A 68 -14.70 -0.19 -17.19
CA VAL A 68 -13.34 -0.06 -16.68
C VAL A 68 -12.34 -0.09 -17.84
N GLU A 69 -11.92 1.09 -18.31
CA GLU A 69 -10.77 1.20 -19.22
C GLU A 69 -9.48 0.79 -18.47
N ILE A 70 -9.04 -0.46 -18.69
CA ILE A 70 -7.73 -0.92 -18.23
C ILE A 70 -6.67 -0.32 -19.18
N GLY A 71 -6.24 0.90 -18.89
CA GLY A 71 -5.15 1.58 -19.61
C GLY A 71 -3.78 0.87 -19.46
N ASN A 72 -2.78 1.38 -20.18
CA ASN A 72 -1.39 0.90 -20.14
C ASN A 72 -0.73 1.03 -18.74
N PRO A 73 0.30 0.22 -18.45
CA PRO A 73 0.38 -0.60 -17.23
C PRO A 73 0.34 0.25 -15.96
N GLN A 74 -0.69 0.01 -15.16
CA GLN A 74 -0.76 0.51 -13.79
C GLN A 74 -0.58 -0.63 -12.81
N LYS A 75 -0.07 -0.31 -11.62
CA LYS A 75 -0.04 -1.21 -10.48
C LYS A 75 -1.49 -1.55 -10.10
N ALA A 76 -2.02 -2.64 -10.64
CA ALA A 76 -3.38 -3.08 -10.34
C ALA A 76 -3.42 -3.73 -8.95
N ARG A 77 -4.42 -3.35 -8.15
CA ARG A 77 -4.74 -3.98 -6.87
C ARG A 77 -6.17 -4.48 -6.98
N LEU A 78 -6.38 -5.77 -6.71
CA LEU A 78 -7.73 -6.33 -6.59
C LEU A 78 -8.32 -5.80 -5.28
N LEU A 79 -9.47 -5.14 -5.38
CA LEU A 79 -10.25 -4.65 -4.26
C LEU A 79 -11.54 -5.45 -4.20
N THR A 80 -12.08 -5.62 -2.99
CA THR A 80 -13.44 -6.13 -2.81
C THR A 80 -14.44 -5.06 -3.25
N ASP A 81 -15.68 -5.41 -3.58
CA ASP A 81 -16.72 -4.43 -3.96
C ASP A 81 -16.87 -3.32 -2.92
N GLU A 82 -16.81 -3.66 -1.63
CA GLU A 82 -16.84 -2.69 -0.52
C GLU A 82 -15.64 -1.72 -0.55
N ASP A 83 -14.45 -2.24 -0.84
CA ASP A 83 -13.24 -1.43 -0.95
C ASP A 83 -13.23 -0.57 -2.21
N VAL A 84 -13.87 -1.01 -3.30
CA VAL A 84 -14.03 -0.23 -4.55
C VAL A 84 -14.87 1.03 -4.27
N ASP A 85 -16.02 0.89 -3.61
CA ASP A 85 -16.86 2.02 -3.23
C ASP A 85 -16.11 3.00 -2.32
N LYS A 86 -15.34 2.46 -1.37
CA LYS A 86 -14.50 3.27 -0.48
C LYS A 86 -13.40 4.01 -1.25
N TRP A 87 -12.78 3.36 -2.22
CA TRP A 87 -11.76 3.94 -3.09
C TRP A 87 -12.32 5.08 -3.96
N GLU A 88 -13.49 4.89 -4.57
CA GLU A 88 -14.13 5.94 -5.36
C GLU A 88 -14.51 7.14 -4.50
N ARG A 89 -15.04 6.91 -3.30
CA ARG A 89 -15.32 7.97 -2.32
C ARG A 89 -14.06 8.74 -1.92
N TRP A 90 -12.92 8.07 -1.76
CA TRP A 90 -11.65 8.71 -1.46
C TRP A 90 -11.13 9.53 -2.65
N LYS A 91 -11.20 9.02 -3.88
CA LYS A 91 -10.82 9.78 -5.08
C LYS A 91 -11.64 11.05 -5.26
N GLU A 92 -12.96 10.97 -5.07
CA GLU A 92 -13.81 12.17 -5.19
C GLU A 92 -13.53 13.15 -4.04
N ALA A 93 -13.34 12.66 -2.82
CA ALA A 93 -12.95 13.52 -1.70
C ALA A 93 -11.60 14.23 -1.94
N ASP A 94 -10.61 13.54 -2.52
CA ASP A 94 -9.30 14.13 -2.88
C ASP A 94 -9.45 15.20 -3.97
N LYS A 95 -10.22 14.90 -5.03
CA LYS A 95 -10.53 15.85 -6.11
C LYS A 95 -11.26 17.11 -5.60
N GLU A 96 -12.12 16.94 -4.60
CA GLU A 96 -12.84 18.05 -3.94
C GLU A 96 -12.02 18.71 -2.81
N GLY A 97 -10.77 18.30 -2.59
CA GLY A 97 -9.88 18.88 -1.58
C GLY A 97 -10.30 18.63 -0.13
N ARG A 98 -11.08 17.57 0.11
CA ARG A 98 -11.55 17.17 1.44
C ARG A 98 -10.65 16.14 2.15
N LEU A 99 -9.64 15.62 1.46
CA LEU A 99 -8.68 14.68 2.02
C LEU A 99 -7.52 15.45 2.69
N LEU A 100 -7.21 15.10 3.94
CA LEU A 100 -6.07 15.64 4.68
C LEU A 100 -5.11 14.50 5.01
N GLU A 101 -3.84 14.66 4.65
CA GLU A 101 -2.76 13.78 5.06
C GLU A 101 -2.05 14.40 6.26
N PHE A 102 -2.06 13.70 7.40
CA PHE A 102 -1.35 14.16 8.59
C PHE A 102 0.09 13.65 8.61
N LEU A 103 1.04 14.49 9.03
CA LEU A 103 2.44 14.10 9.22
C LEU A 103 2.63 13.09 10.35
N CYS A 104 1.71 13.02 11.32
CA CYS A 104 1.72 12.04 12.41
C CYS A 104 0.31 11.70 12.90
N CYS A 105 0.21 10.64 13.69
CA CYS A 105 -1.03 10.12 14.26
C CYS A 105 -1.15 10.43 15.76
N VAL A 106 -2.39 10.36 16.28
CA VAL A 106 -2.62 10.33 17.73
C VAL A 106 -1.91 9.12 18.34
N GLY A 107 -1.15 9.35 19.41
CA GLY A 107 -0.35 8.36 20.10
C GLY A 107 1.14 8.38 19.71
N ASP A 108 1.51 9.00 18.59
CA ASP A 108 2.89 9.15 18.16
C ASP A 108 3.71 10.01 19.12
N ILE A 109 5.03 9.82 19.09
CA ILE A 109 5.97 10.59 19.91
C ILE A 109 6.68 11.60 19.03
N LEU A 110 6.64 12.86 19.46
CA LEU A 110 7.33 13.99 18.86
C LEU A 110 8.54 14.36 19.70
N TYR A 111 9.65 14.64 19.04
CA TYR A 111 10.93 14.94 19.65
C TYR A 111 11.28 16.40 19.43
N LYS A 112 11.47 17.14 20.51
CA LYS A 112 11.87 18.55 20.46
C LYS A 112 13.27 18.72 21.03
N PRO A 113 14.31 18.93 20.20
CA PRO A 113 15.63 19.29 20.68
C PRO A 113 15.62 20.70 21.26
N THR A 114 16.05 20.79 22.51
CA THR A 114 16.33 22.04 23.23
C THR A 114 17.83 22.09 23.52
N ARG A 115 18.39 23.27 23.82
CA ARG A 115 19.85 23.55 23.93
C ARG A 115 20.75 22.35 24.31
N ASN A 116 20.40 21.59 25.34
CA ASN A 116 21.25 20.50 25.87
C ASN A 116 20.54 19.13 25.99
N PHE A 117 19.26 19.02 25.62
CA PHE A 117 18.50 17.77 25.77
C PHE A 117 17.29 17.75 24.82
N ILE A 118 16.77 16.55 24.57
CA ILE A 118 15.59 16.33 23.75
C ILE A 118 14.41 16.08 24.69
N SER A 119 13.29 16.74 24.42
CA SER A 119 12.03 16.46 25.12
C SER A 119 11.11 15.63 24.25
N GLU A 120 10.41 14.69 24.87
CA GLU A 120 9.48 13.77 24.23
C GLU A 120 8.04 14.14 24.55
N TYR A 121 7.22 14.24 23.50
CA TYR A 121 5.82 14.63 23.59
C TYR A 121 4.94 13.59 22.92
N ARG A 122 3.92 13.09 23.62
CA ARG A 122 2.92 12.20 23.01
C ARG A 122 1.81 13.01 22.37
N VAL A 123 1.45 12.75 21.12
CA VAL A 123 0.25 13.34 20.50
C VAL A 123 -0.99 12.76 21.17
N VAL A 124 -1.82 13.62 21.76
CA VAL A 124 -3.06 13.24 22.46
C VAL A 124 -4.27 13.44 21.56
N PHE A 125 -4.33 14.56 20.83
CA PHE A 125 -5.37 14.80 19.84
C PHE A 125 -4.90 15.77 18.75
N ILE A 126 -5.58 15.74 17.62
CA ILE A 126 -5.29 16.59 16.46
C ILE A 126 -6.51 17.50 16.24
N GLU A 127 -6.24 18.80 16.13
CA GLU A 127 -7.24 19.82 15.84
C GLU A 127 -7.01 20.38 14.43
N VAL A 128 -8.08 20.45 13.64
CA VAL A 128 -8.08 21.14 12.35
C VAL A 128 -8.87 22.43 12.50
N SER A 129 -8.19 23.57 12.43
CA SER A 129 -8.83 24.88 12.55
C SER A 129 -9.64 25.25 11.30
N THR A 130 -10.50 26.26 11.42
CA THR A 130 -11.28 26.81 10.30
C THR A 130 -10.42 27.39 9.17
N CYS A 131 -9.15 27.67 9.44
CA CYS A 131 -8.16 28.14 8.46
C CYS A 131 -7.37 27.00 7.81
N ASN A 132 -7.78 25.74 8.01
CA ASN A 132 -7.03 24.53 7.64
C ASN A 132 -5.62 24.44 8.26
N CYS A 133 -5.34 25.17 9.35
CA CYS A 133 -4.13 24.95 10.12
C CYS A 133 -4.33 23.73 11.04
N ILE A 134 -3.37 22.82 11.00
CA ILE A 134 -3.36 21.60 11.81
C ILE A 134 -2.54 21.85 13.08
N PHE A 135 -3.14 21.51 14.22
CA PHE A 135 -2.52 21.62 15.53
C PHE A 135 -2.49 20.25 16.21
N PHE A 136 -1.30 19.88 16.68
CA PHE A 136 -1.04 18.66 17.45
C PHE A 136 -1.00 19.03 18.92
N HIS A 137 -2.01 18.60 19.65
CA HIS A 137 -2.04 18.73 21.09
C HIS A 137 -1.36 17.54 21.70
N THR A 138 -0.37 17.80 22.54
CA THR A 138 0.54 16.80 23.06
C THR A 138 0.53 16.76 24.58
N SER A 139 1.18 15.75 25.15
CA SER A 139 1.49 15.67 26.57
C SER A 139 2.97 15.39 26.71
N LEU A 140 3.64 16.14 27.57
CA LEU A 140 5.04 15.85 27.90
C LEU A 140 5.16 14.45 28.50
N ILE A 141 6.09 13.65 27.98
CA ILE A 141 6.47 12.35 28.54
C ILE A 141 7.78 12.52 29.33
N GLU A 142 8.79 13.10 28.69
CA GLU A 142 10.14 13.24 29.23
C GLU A 142 10.76 14.57 28.79
N GLY A 143 11.51 15.22 29.69
CA GLY A 143 12.18 16.49 29.41
C GLY A 143 11.50 17.69 30.07
N ILE A 144 11.50 18.84 29.39
CA ILE A 144 10.99 20.11 29.92
C ILE A 144 10.07 20.74 28.90
N ASN A 145 8.90 21.17 29.36
CA ASN A 145 7.96 21.93 28.57
C ASN A 145 8.32 23.43 28.57
N ASP A 146 9.01 23.89 27.53
CA ASP A 146 9.51 25.25 27.38
C ASP A 146 8.61 26.15 26.50
N THR A 147 7.82 25.58 25.59
CA THR A 147 6.99 26.34 24.61
C THR A 147 5.51 26.02 24.64
N GLY A 148 5.05 25.15 25.54
CA GLY A 148 3.67 24.67 25.59
C GLY A 148 3.49 23.33 24.89
N GLU A 149 2.29 22.76 25.06
CA GLU A 149 1.94 21.40 24.64
C GLU A 149 1.27 21.32 23.26
N ILE A 150 1.18 22.44 22.54
CA ILE A 150 0.50 22.52 21.25
C ILE A 150 1.53 22.86 20.18
N PHE A 151 1.67 22.00 19.18
CA PHE A 151 2.54 22.20 18.03
C PHE A 151 1.72 22.42 16.76
N ASN A 152 2.13 23.38 15.94
CA ASN A 152 1.59 23.50 14.60
C ASN A 152 2.32 22.54 13.66
N GLU A 153 1.65 22.10 12.60
CA GLU A 153 2.27 21.30 11.53
C GLU A 153 3.55 21.90 10.95
N ASP A 154 3.60 23.24 10.80
CA ASP A 154 4.78 23.95 10.30
C ASP A 154 6.04 23.79 11.18
N CYS A 155 5.88 23.36 12.43
CA CYS A 155 6.96 23.09 13.36
C CYS A 155 7.63 21.72 13.11
N ILE A 156 6.91 20.77 12.51
CA ILE A 156 7.42 19.43 12.23
C ILE A 156 8.51 19.51 11.14
N GLY A 157 9.63 18.84 11.38
CA GLY A 157 10.84 18.87 10.55
C GLY A 157 11.70 20.13 10.72
N LYS A 158 11.23 21.16 11.44
CA LYS A 158 12.01 22.39 11.71
C LYS A 158 12.50 22.47 13.15
N THR A 159 11.56 22.41 14.09
CA THR A 159 11.80 22.53 15.53
C THR A 159 11.34 21.31 16.30
N VAL A 160 10.42 20.53 15.74
CA VAL A 160 9.91 19.27 16.29
C VAL A 160 10.13 18.19 15.23
N PHE A 161 10.48 16.97 15.64
CA PHE A 161 10.83 15.88 14.73
C PHE A 161 10.03 14.63 15.06
N LEU A 162 9.80 13.78 14.05
CA LEU A 162 9.06 12.52 14.21
C LEU A 162 9.96 11.40 14.74
N THR A 163 11.28 11.56 14.63
CA THR A 163 12.25 10.57 15.09
C THR A 163 13.28 11.19 16.03
N HIS A 164 13.76 10.37 16.99
CA HIS A 164 14.81 10.79 17.91
C HIS A 164 16.13 11.09 17.19
N GLU A 165 16.45 10.34 16.13
CA GLU A 165 17.69 10.52 15.35
C GLU A 165 17.74 11.89 14.65
N GLU A 166 16.63 12.33 14.05
CA GLU A 166 16.52 13.67 13.46
C GLU A 166 16.68 14.78 14.51
N ALA A 167 16.06 14.59 15.68
CA ALA A 167 16.19 15.54 16.80
C ALA A 167 17.63 15.61 17.33
N GLU A 168 18.33 14.49 17.47
CA GLU A 168 19.75 14.46 17.85
C GLU A 168 20.66 15.15 16.84
N ALA A 169 20.43 14.91 15.54
CA ALA A 169 21.20 15.56 14.49
C ALA A 169 21.05 17.09 14.61
N LYS A 170 19.82 17.56 14.85
CA LYS A 170 19.55 18.98 15.06
C LYS A 170 20.17 19.52 16.34
N LEU A 171 20.15 18.77 17.43
CA LEU A 171 20.79 19.15 18.69
C LEU A 171 22.30 19.37 18.50
N LYS A 172 22.97 18.44 17.81
CA LYS A 172 24.41 18.53 17.49
C LYS A 172 24.74 19.72 16.58
N GLU A 173 23.81 20.15 15.70
CA GLU A 173 23.97 21.38 14.92
C GLU A 173 23.88 22.64 15.80
N MET A 174 23.01 22.63 16.82
CA MET A 174 22.83 23.75 17.74
C MET A 174 24.03 23.92 18.69
N GLU A 175 24.61 22.82 19.16
CA GLU A 175 25.80 22.85 20.04
C GLU A 175 27.08 23.32 19.32
N LYS A 176 27.12 23.23 17.99
CA LYS A 176 28.27 23.68 17.17
C LYS A 176 28.23 25.16 16.81
N LYS A 177 27.15 25.88 17.15
CA LYS A 177 26.97 27.31 16.90
C LYS A 177 27.24 28.12 18.16
#